data_AF-A0AAX0WY98-F1
#
_entry.id   AF-A0AAX0WY98-F1
#
_cell.length_a   1.000
_cell.length_b   1.000
_cell.length_c   1.000
_cell.angle_alpha   90.00
_cell.angle_beta   90.00
_cell.angle_gamma   90.00
#
_symmetry.space_group_name_H-M   'P 1'
#
loop_
_entity.id
_entity.type
_entity.pdbx_description
1 polymer ?
#
loop_
_entity_poly.entity_id
_entity_poly.type
_entity_poly.pdbx_seq_one_letter_code
_entity_poly.pdbx_strand_id
1 'polypeptide(L)'
;MSSIFVRTTKALTDRVLNKSIEDSIKDDTGMFYGYFRDTKHSEQQRSLTRTLQKCISDFSKEDTDKNNLATIKEQISTIDTAVEVLRKKKSWNRGDLNETLSKLNSSLDRFYRALVEIPALAEKTFLLEKASLGEKKTFLGDKPFSLIDVADDDDPFNLLCAHAAYYLGEHIICPPEEGMLAKIYETVSNTISHSTAIEIRAKKEDCLMKHILRCKEKLDGLDKEKSNYKELRKTFVLEAIDAIQRENAGICEESKPIDSIPVQVTLIAVARVKAPTIKPSRGRLKVAMDNALEEIKERCPSVSEEAKSSLTV
;
A
#
# COMPACT_ATOMS: atom_id res chain seq x y z
N MET A 1 13.35 5.12 17.16
CA MET A 1 12.09 4.72 16.50
C MET A 1 12.19 4.99 15.02
N SER A 2 11.97 3.99 14.18
CA SER A 2 11.86 4.16 12.72
C SER A 2 10.66 5.05 12.38
N SER A 3 10.58 5.60 11.18
CA SER A 3 9.35 6.20 10.68
C SER A 3 8.52 5.13 9.95
N ILE A 4 7.22 5.37 9.85
CA ILE A 4 6.32 4.53 9.05
C ILE A 4 6.73 4.50 7.58
N PHE A 5 7.26 5.62 7.06
CA PHE A 5 7.78 5.70 5.69
C PHE A 5 8.89 4.67 5.45
N VAL A 6 9.89 4.61 6.33
CA VAL A 6 11.02 3.67 6.19
C VAL A 6 10.52 2.23 6.25
N ARG A 7 9.70 1.89 7.25
CA ARG A 7 9.13 0.53 7.39
C ARG A 7 8.38 0.10 6.13
N THR A 8 7.51 0.97 5.63
CA THR A 8 6.67 0.67 4.47
C THR A 8 7.49 0.58 3.18
N THR A 9 8.46 1.48 3.01
CA THR A 9 9.36 1.48 1.86
C THR A 9 10.18 0.20 1.78
N LYS A 10 10.71 -0.29 2.91
CA LYS A 10 11.42 -1.57 2.97
C LYS A 10 10.54 -2.72 2.49
N ALA A 11 9.35 -2.84 3.06
CA ALA A 11 8.43 -3.94 2.72
C ALA A 11 8.00 -3.93 1.25
N LEU A 12 7.68 -2.75 0.70
CA LEU A 12 7.25 -2.63 -0.70
C LEU A 12 8.40 -2.83 -1.69
N THR A 13 9.59 -2.29 -1.37
CA THR A 13 10.80 -2.50 -2.17
C THR A 13 11.17 -3.97 -2.21
N ASP A 14 11.21 -4.64 -1.06
CA ASP A 14 11.53 -6.07 -0.99
C ASP A 14 10.57 -6.91 -1.83
N ARG A 15 9.26 -6.60 -1.80
CA ARG A 15 8.26 -7.25 -2.65
C ARG A 15 8.54 -7.08 -4.15
N VAL A 16 8.92 -5.88 -4.60
CA VAL A 16 9.30 -5.63 -6.01
C VAL A 16 10.54 -6.45 -6.40
N LEU A 17 11.54 -6.47 -5.53
CA LEU A 17 12.80 -7.17 -5.80
C LEU A 17 12.63 -8.70 -5.79
N ASN A 18 11.86 -9.25 -4.85
CA ASN A 18 11.49 -10.66 -4.82
C ASN A 18 10.77 -11.08 -6.10
N LYS A 19 9.78 -10.29 -6.54
CA LYS A 19 9.08 -10.56 -7.79
C LYS A 19 10.03 -10.56 -8.99
N SER A 20 10.95 -9.59 -9.07
CA SER A 20 11.96 -9.55 -10.14
C SER A 20 12.86 -10.79 -10.15
N ILE A 21 13.24 -11.30 -8.97
CA ILE A 21 14.00 -12.56 -8.85
C ILE A 21 13.16 -13.75 -9.31
N GLU A 22 11.90 -13.85 -8.87
CA GLU A 22 10.99 -14.93 -9.26
C GLU A 22 10.77 -14.97 -10.78
N ASP A 23 10.53 -13.82 -11.41
CA ASP A 23 10.30 -13.74 -12.85
C ASP A 23 11.58 -14.08 -13.62
N SER A 24 12.76 -13.65 -13.12
CA SER A 24 14.06 -14.07 -13.66
C SER A 24 14.28 -15.60 -13.60
N ILE A 25 13.85 -16.26 -12.52
CA ILE A 25 13.93 -17.72 -12.37
C ILE A 25 12.94 -18.43 -13.31
N LYS A 26 11.72 -17.92 -13.43
CA LYS A 26 10.70 -18.48 -14.36
C LYS A 26 11.19 -18.44 -15.80
N ASP A 27 11.83 -17.34 -16.21
CA ASP A 27 12.38 -17.23 -17.55
C ASP A 27 13.55 -18.20 -17.81
N ASP A 28 14.43 -18.38 -16.83
CA ASP A 28 15.55 -19.33 -16.94
C ASP A 28 15.05 -20.78 -17.06
N THR A 29 13.90 -21.10 -16.46
CA THR A 29 13.29 -22.45 -16.44
C THR A 29 12.23 -22.68 -17.55
N GLY A 30 11.89 -21.65 -18.32
CA GLY A 30 10.87 -21.70 -19.36
C GLY A 30 11.27 -22.55 -20.57
N MET A 31 10.36 -23.42 -21.01
CA MET A 31 10.59 -24.47 -22.03
C MET A 31 11.05 -23.96 -23.40
N PHE A 32 10.79 -22.69 -23.75
CA PHE A 32 11.15 -22.09 -25.05
C PHE A 32 12.33 -21.11 -25.01
N TYR A 33 12.57 -20.41 -23.89
CA TYR A 33 13.60 -19.38 -23.79
C TYR A 33 14.85 -19.82 -23.01
N GLY A 34 14.74 -20.84 -22.14
CA GLY A 34 15.86 -21.30 -21.30
C GLY A 34 17.07 -21.82 -22.08
N TYR A 35 16.87 -22.36 -23.29
CA TYR A 35 17.95 -22.95 -24.10
C TYR A 35 18.93 -21.92 -24.68
N PHE A 36 18.49 -20.66 -24.85
CA PHE A 36 19.31 -19.57 -25.41
C PHE A 36 19.73 -18.52 -24.37
N ARG A 37 19.33 -18.70 -23.11
CA ARG A 37 19.53 -17.70 -22.05
C ARG A 37 20.84 -17.95 -21.31
N ASP A 38 21.62 -16.87 -21.08
CA ASP A 38 22.84 -16.92 -20.27
C ASP A 38 22.49 -16.94 -18.77
N THR A 39 22.21 -18.14 -18.26
CA THR A 39 21.81 -18.36 -16.86
C THR A 39 22.87 -17.88 -15.85
N LYS A 40 24.15 -17.89 -16.23
CA LYS A 40 25.23 -17.34 -15.42
C LYS A 40 25.09 -15.82 -15.26
N HIS A 41 24.74 -15.12 -16.33
CA HIS A 41 24.47 -13.69 -16.27
C HIS A 41 23.18 -13.38 -15.50
N SER A 42 22.11 -14.17 -15.68
CA SER A 42 20.89 -14.07 -14.87
C SER A 42 21.20 -14.18 -13.38
N GLU A 43 22.03 -15.13 -12.98
CA GLU A 43 22.42 -15.30 -11.57
C GLU A 43 23.25 -14.13 -11.03
N GLN A 44 24.13 -13.55 -11.84
CA GLN A 44 24.87 -12.34 -11.44
C GLN A 44 23.93 -11.14 -11.20
N GLN A 45 22.90 -10.96 -12.04
CA GLN A 45 21.87 -9.96 -11.82
C GLN A 45 21.07 -10.24 -10.54
N ARG A 46 20.65 -11.50 -10.31
CA ARG A 46 19.97 -11.90 -9.06
C ARG A 46 20.82 -11.62 -7.82
N SER A 47 22.14 -11.84 -7.89
CA SER A 47 23.06 -11.52 -6.79
C SER A 47 23.10 -10.01 -6.49
N LEU A 48 23.11 -9.14 -7.51
CA LEU A 48 22.99 -7.70 -7.33
C LEU A 48 21.64 -7.30 -6.73
N THR A 49 20.54 -7.93 -7.16
CA THR A 49 19.22 -7.72 -6.58
C THR A 49 19.16 -8.11 -5.10
N ARG A 50 19.74 -9.26 -4.72
CA ARG A 50 19.84 -9.69 -3.31
C ARG A 50 20.72 -8.76 -2.49
N THR A 51 21.77 -8.20 -3.10
CA THR A 51 22.59 -7.16 -2.46
C THR A 51 21.76 -5.93 -2.13
N LEU A 52 20.93 -5.46 -3.08
CA LEU A 52 20.00 -4.36 -2.82
C LEU A 52 19.00 -4.70 -1.71
N GLN A 53 18.39 -5.88 -1.73
CA GLN A 53 17.47 -6.32 -0.67
C GLN A 53 18.13 -6.25 0.71
N LYS A 54 19.38 -6.72 0.80
CA LYS A 54 20.15 -6.63 2.04
C LYS A 54 20.41 -5.18 2.45
N CYS A 55 20.87 -4.32 1.52
CA CYS A 55 21.09 -2.90 1.80
C CYS A 55 19.82 -2.20 2.32
N ILE A 56 18.67 -2.52 1.74
CA ILE A 56 17.37 -1.95 2.14
C ILE A 56 16.91 -2.53 3.49
N SER A 57 17.09 -3.82 3.72
CA SER A 57 16.74 -4.46 5.00
C SER A 57 17.58 -3.91 6.15
N ASP A 58 18.89 -3.80 5.94
CA ASP A 58 19.88 -3.29 6.90
C ASP A 58 19.84 -1.76 7.03
N PHE A 59 19.08 -1.04 6.18
CA PHE A 59 19.02 0.42 6.19
C PHE A 59 18.59 0.96 7.55
N SER A 60 19.47 1.74 8.19
CA SER A 60 19.14 2.50 9.40
C SER A 60 18.54 3.84 9.01
N LYS A 61 17.49 4.25 9.70
CA LYS A 61 16.87 5.56 9.49
C LYS A 61 17.88 6.70 9.67
N GLU A 62 17.66 7.77 8.93
CA GLU A 62 18.27 9.08 9.08
C GLU A 62 17.35 10.04 9.83
N ASP A 63 17.79 11.29 9.96
CA ASP A 63 17.10 12.34 10.72
C ASP A 63 15.72 12.72 10.14
N THR A 64 15.56 12.62 8.82
CA THR A 64 14.32 13.00 8.13
C THR A 64 13.94 11.99 7.07
N ASP A 65 12.65 11.84 6.81
CA ASP A 65 12.16 10.95 5.74
C ASP A 65 12.55 11.40 4.34
N LYS A 66 12.82 12.70 4.15
CA LYS A 66 13.39 13.22 2.91
C LYS A 66 14.80 12.69 2.68
N ASN A 67 15.62 12.63 3.73
CA ASN A 67 16.96 12.05 3.61
C ASN A 67 16.88 10.52 3.46
N ASN A 68 15.99 9.86 4.20
CA ASN A 68 15.70 8.43 4.02
C ASN A 68 15.35 8.10 2.56
N LEU A 69 14.48 8.90 1.94
CA LEU A 69 14.12 8.76 0.52
C LEU A 69 15.35 8.91 -0.38
N ALA A 70 16.15 9.96 -0.17
CA ALA A 70 17.34 10.22 -0.98
C ALA A 70 18.33 9.04 -0.94
N THR A 71 18.62 8.53 0.26
CA THR A 71 19.59 7.44 0.47
C THR A 71 19.08 6.11 -0.10
N ILE A 72 17.80 5.78 0.09
CA ILE A 72 17.20 4.59 -0.53
C ILE A 72 17.26 4.67 -2.06
N LYS A 73 16.95 5.84 -2.64
CA LYS A 73 17.06 6.06 -4.08
C LYS A 73 18.49 5.96 -4.58
N GLU A 74 19.46 6.44 -3.82
CA GLU A 74 20.89 6.30 -4.14
C GLU A 74 21.30 4.83 -4.19
N GLN A 75 20.93 4.03 -3.18
CA GLN A 75 21.19 2.59 -3.15
C GLN A 75 20.60 1.87 -4.39
N ILE A 76 19.36 2.20 -4.77
CA ILE A 76 18.73 1.66 -5.99
C ILE A 76 19.52 2.07 -7.24
N SER A 77 19.91 3.34 -7.37
CA SER A 77 20.68 3.85 -8.51
C SER A 77 22.07 3.21 -8.62
N THR A 78 22.74 2.96 -7.50
CA THR A 78 24.04 2.26 -7.47
C THR A 78 23.91 0.85 -8.04
N ILE A 79 22.87 0.12 -7.64
CA ILE A 79 22.62 -1.23 -8.14
C ILE A 79 22.19 -1.22 -9.61
N ASP A 80 21.35 -0.26 -10.03
CA ASP A 80 20.99 -0.07 -11.44
C ASP A 80 22.22 0.14 -12.32
N THR A 81 23.14 0.99 -11.87
CA THR A 81 24.41 1.26 -12.55
C THR A 81 25.29 0.01 -12.61
N ALA A 82 25.36 -0.76 -11.51
CA ALA A 82 26.12 -2.01 -11.47
C ALA A 82 25.56 -3.06 -12.46
N VAL A 83 24.24 -3.17 -12.56
CA VAL A 83 23.56 -4.04 -13.54
C VAL A 83 23.87 -3.57 -14.97
N GLU A 84 23.84 -2.26 -15.23
CA GLU A 84 24.17 -1.72 -16.56
C GLU A 84 25.63 -2.03 -16.94
N VAL A 85 26.59 -1.84 -16.02
CA VAL A 85 28.00 -2.19 -16.24
C VAL A 85 28.15 -3.68 -16.53
N LEU A 86 27.44 -4.54 -15.79
CA LEU A 86 27.44 -5.98 -16.01
C LEU A 86 26.95 -6.35 -17.42
N ARG A 87 25.87 -5.71 -17.89
CA ARG A 87 25.28 -5.95 -19.22
C ARG A 87 26.14 -5.40 -20.36
N LYS A 88 26.75 -4.22 -20.17
CA LYS A 88 27.70 -3.62 -21.13
C LYS A 88 28.90 -4.52 -21.42
N LYS A 89 29.40 -5.29 -20.44
CA LYS A 89 30.47 -6.28 -20.65
C LYS A 89 30.11 -7.37 -21.67
N LYS A 90 28.82 -7.58 -21.92
CA LYS A 90 28.28 -8.53 -22.92
C LYS A 90 27.73 -7.81 -24.17
N SER A 91 27.97 -6.50 -24.29
CA SER A 91 27.41 -5.65 -25.34
C SER A 91 25.87 -5.69 -25.40
N TRP A 92 25.22 -5.90 -24.25
CA TRP A 92 23.77 -5.88 -24.14
C TRP A 92 23.27 -4.50 -23.71
N ASN A 93 22.14 -4.09 -24.29
CA ASN A 93 21.40 -2.92 -23.85
C ASN A 93 20.86 -3.13 -22.43
N ARG A 94 20.40 -2.05 -21.77
CA ARG A 94 19.62 -2.14 -20.52
C ARG A 94 18.47 -3.14 -20.69
N GLY A 95 18.14 -3.87 -19.62
CA GLY A 95 17.09 -4.89 -19.64
C GLY A 95 16.08 -4.72 -18.51
N ASP A 96 15.21 -5.70 -18.35
CA ASP A 96 14.03 -5.63 -17.48
C ASP A 96 14.34 -5.29 -16.02
N LEU A 97 15.46 -5.76 -15.48
CA LEU A 97 15.89 -5.38 -14.13
C LEU A 97 16.22 -3.89 -14.03
N ASN A 98 16.90 -3.32 -15.03
CA ASN A 98 17.19 -1.89 -15.06
C ASN A 98 15.91 -1.05 -15.15
N GLU A 99 14.94 -1.49 -15.95
CA GLU A 99 13.63 -0.85 -16.05
C GLU A 99 12.88 -0.92 -14.72
N THR A 100 12.90 -2.08 -14.07
CA THR A 100 12.30 -2.30 -12.75
C THR A 100 12.89 -1.36 -11.70
N LEU A 101 14.22 -1.26 -11.62
CA LEU A 101 14.90 -0.38 -10.67
C LEU A 101 14.63 1.10 -10.96
N SER A 102 14.62 1.50 -12.24
CA SER A 102 14.28 2.88 -12.64
C SER A 102 12.84 3.25 -12.28
N LYS A 103 11.90 2.33 -12.52
CA LYS A 103 10.49 2.49 -12.16
C LYS A 103 10.31 2.54 -10.65
N LEU A 104 10.97 1.65 -9.91
CA LEU A 104 10.94 1.65 -8.44
C LEU A 104 11.44 3.00 -7.90
N ASN A 105 12.59 3.48 -8.38
CA ASN A 105 13.18 4.75 -7.95
C ASN A 105 12.22 5.94 -8.15
N SER A 106 11.62 6.05 -9.35
CA SER A 106 10.63 7.11 -9.63
C SER A 106 9.31 6.94 -8.85
N SER A 107 8.93 5.70 -8.51
CA SER A 107 7.71 5.41 -7.74
C SER A 107 7.88 5.79 -6.27
N LEU A 108 9.10 5.74 -5.72
CA LEU A 108 9.37 6.21 -4.35
C LEU A 108 9.10 7.70 -4.17
N ASP A 109 9.42 8.54 -5.17
CA ASP A 109 9.07 9.98 -5.11
C ASP A 109 7.55 10.21 -5.11
N ARG A 110 6.80 9.37 -5.84
CA ARG A 110 5.33 9.44 -5.86
C ARG A 110 4.76 8.95 -4.55
N PHE A 111 5.31 7.88 -3.99
CA PHE A 111 4.89 7.32 -2.72
C PHE A 111 5.12 8.30 -1.58
N TYR A 112 6.32 8.88 -1.47
CA TYR A 112 6.64 9.89 -0.47
C TYR A 112 5.65 11.07 -0.53
N ARG A 113 5.38 11.60 -1.74
CA ARG A 113 4.40 12.67 -1.93
C ARG A 113 3.00 12.25 -1.53
N ALA A 114 2.56 11.04 -1.89
CA ALA A 114 1.25 10.54 -1.52
C ALA A 114 1.04 10.47 -0.01
N LEU A 115 2.07 10.10 0.76
CA LEU A 115 2.00 10.07 2.23
C LEU A 115 1.90 11.46 2.89
N VAL A 116 2.25 12.52 2.16
CA VAL A 116 2.15 13.91 2.63
C VAL A 116 0.84 14.54 2.13
N GLU A 117 0.57 14.42 0.83
CA GLU A 117 -0.50 15.16 0.14
C GLU A 117 -1.88 14.56 0.38
N ILE A 118 -2.02 13.23 0.37
CA ILE A 118 -3.33 12.57 0.56
C ILE A 118 -3.90 12.86 1.96
N PRO A 119 -3.13 12.69 3.06
CA PRO A 119 -3.65 12.99 4.38
C PRO A 119 -3.98 14.48 4.58
N ALA A 120 -3.13 15.38 4.07
CA ALA A 120 -3.36 16.81 4.17
C ALA A 120 -4.62 17.27 3.41
N LEU A 121 -4.88 16.69 2.24
CA LEU A 121 -6.10 16.98 1.47
C LEU A 121 -7.35 16.45 2.17
N ALA A 122 -7.27 15.24 2.73
CA ALA A 122 -8.37 14.64 3.48
C ALA A 122 -8.68 15.46 4.74
N GLU A 123 -7.66 15.95 5.44
CA GLU A 123 -7.83 16.80 6.62
C GLU A 123 -8.50 18.13 6.29
N LYS A 124 -8.07 18.77 5.20
CA LYS A 124 -8.72 20.00 4.72
C LYS A 124 -10.20 19.76 4.43
N THR A 125 -10.53 18.64 3.79
CA THR A 125 -11.91 18.27 3.46
C THR A 125 -12.72 18.00 4.73
N PHE A 126 -12.15 17.25 5.67
CA PHE A 126 -12.74 16.95 6.98
C PHE A 126 -13.05 18.21 7.79
N LEU A 127 -12.13 19.18 7.83
CA LEU A 127 -12.33 20.46 8.52
C LEU A 127 -13.42 21.32 7.85
N LEU A 128 -13.53 21.28 6.52
CA LEU A 128 -14.58 21.98 5.79
C LEU A 128 -15.97 21.38 6.08
N GLU A 129 -16.07 20.05 6.15
CA GLU A 129 -17.31 19.34 6.53
C GLU A 129 -17.75 19.69 7.96
N LYS A 130 -16.82 19.77 8.91
CA LYS A 130 -17.14 20.22 10.27
C LYS A 130 -17.62 21.66 10.34
N ALA A 131 -16.96 22.54 9.60
CA ALA A 131 -17.33 23.95 9.56
C ALA A 131 -18.74 24.16 9.00
N SER A 132 -19.16 23.36 8.01
CA SER A 132 -20.52 23.43 7.47
C SER A 132 -21.58 22.88 8.43
N LEU A 133 -21.20 21.96 9.33
CA LEU A 133 -22.06 21.42 10.39
C LEU A 133 -22.11 22.30 11.66
N GLY A 134 -21.39 23.43 11.68
CA GLY A 134 -21.35 24.33 12.85
C GLY A 134 -20.56 23.77 14.03
N GLU A 135 -19.78 22.71 13.82
CA GLU A 135 -18.89 22.18 14.86
C GLU A 135 -17.73 23.16 15.10
N LYS A 136 -17.45 23.47 16.37
CA LYS A 136 -16.29 24.28 16.73
C LYS A 136 -15.01 23.55 16.31
N LYS A 137 -14.07 24.29 15.71
CA LYS A 137 -12.75 23.80 15.32
C LYS A 137 -12.04 23.21 16.54
N THR A 138 -12.04 21.89 16.66
CA THR A 138 -11.15 21.11 17.51
C THR A 138 -9.76 21.16 16.85
N PHE A 139 -8.76 21.64 17.60
CA PHE A 139 -7.41 21.86 17.09
C PHE A 139 -6.77 20.52 16.68
N LEU A 140 -6.60 20.29 15.37
CA LEU A 140 -5.77 19.20 14.86
C LEU A 140 -4.26 19.56 14.81
N GLY A 141 -3.89 20.76 15.26
CA GLY A 141 -2.52 21.28 15.29
C GLY A 141 -2.28 22.38 14.26
N ASP A 142 -1.10 23.01 14.34
CA ASP A 142 -0.70 24.10 13.41
C ASP A 142 -0.18 23.57 12.06
N LYS A 143 0.15 22.27 11.99
CA LYS A 143 0.63 21.60 10.79
C LYS A 143 -0.39 20.57 10.32
N PRO A 144 -0.59 20.42 9.00
CA PRO A 144 -1.48 19.39 8.47
C PRO A 144 -0.94 18.00 8.84
N PHE A 145 -1.85 17.08 9.09
CA PHE A 145 -1.57 15.68 9.33
C PHE A 145 -0.88 15.06 8.12
N SER A 146 0.15 14.26 8.39
CA SER A 146 1.01 13.64 7.40
C SER A 146 1.47 12.28 7.92
N LEU A 147 1.46 11.25 7.07
CA LEU A 147 1.82 9.89 7.47
C LEU A 147 3.34 9.71 7.67
N ILE A 148 4.15 10.60 7.08
CA ILE A 148 5.62 10.56 7.28
C ILE A 148 6.04 11.09 8.65
N ASP A 149 5.19 11.87 9.32
CA ASP A 149 5.48 12.40 10.65
C ASP A 149 5.10 11.43 11.78
N VAL A 150 4.55 10.26 11.42
CA VAL A 150 4.11 9.24 12.38
C VAL A 150 5.26 8.27 12.68
N ALA A 151 5.51 8.07 13.97
CA ALA A 151 6.52 7.13 14.44
C ALA A 151 6.12 5.67 14.13
N ASP A 152 7.09 4.82 13.86
CA ASP A 152 6.92 3.37 13.81
C ASP A 152 7.25 2.80 15.20
N ASP A 153 6.21 2.70 16.02
CA ASP A 153 6.21 2.11 17.35
C ASP A 153 4.94 1.27 17.58
N ASP A 154 4.79 0.71 18.78
CA ASP A 154 3.66 -0.17 19.13
C ASP A 154 2.41 0.60 19.59
N ASP A 155 2.30 1.92 19.34
CA ASP A 155 1.02 2.61 19.56
C ASP A 155 -0.01 2.11 18.52
N PRO A 156 -1.23 1.70 18.93
CA PRO A 156 -2.23 1.17 18.01
C PRO A 156 -2.54 2.11 16.84
N PHE A 157 -2.54 3.43 17.05
CA PHE A 157 -2.81 4.39 15.99
C PHE A 157 -1.66 4.45 14.98
N ASN A 158 -0.42 4.33 15.44
CA ASN A 158 0.75 4.28 14.59
C ASN A 158 0.77 3.00 13.75
N LEU A 159 0.37 1.87 14.33
CA LEU A 159 0.19 0.61 13.59
C LEU A 159 -0.90 0.74 12.50
N LEU A 160 -2.05 1.35 12.81
CA LEU A 160 -3.08 1.67 11.80
C LEU A 160 -2.52 2.54 10.67
N CYS A 161 -1.77 3.61 11.01
CA CYS A 161 -1.13 4.48 10.03
C CYS A 161 -0.11 3.72 9.17
N ALA A 162 0.57 2.71 9.72
CA ALA A 162 1.56 1.92 8.99
C ALA A 162 0.89 1.05 7.92
N HIS A 163 -0.22 0.39 8.27
CA HIS A 163 -1.00 -0.38 7.29
C HIS A 163 -1.71 0.52 6.28
N ALA A 164 -2.12 1.73 6.66
CA ALA A 164 -2.64 2.73 5.73
C ALA A 164 -1.57 3.17 4.72
N ALA A 165 -0.36 3.49 5.19
CA ALA A 165 0.77 3.82 4.33
C ALA A 165 1.11 2.67 3.37
N TYR A 166 1.10 1.43 3.87
CA TYR A 166 1.32 0.23 3.04
C TYR A 166 0.25 0.10 1.94
N TYR A 167 -1.03 0.26 2.29
CA TYR A 167 -2.11 0.22 1.32
C TYR A 167 -1.94 1.28 0.20
N LEU A 168 -1.64 2.53 0.56
CA LEU A 168 -1.39 3.60 -0.41
C LEU A 168 -0.18 3.30 -1.29
N GLY A 169 0.91 2.82 -0.68
CA GLY A 169 2.15 2.51 -1.37
C GLY A 169 2.04 1.30 -2.30
N GLU A 170 1.25 0.28 -1.95
CA GLU A 170 1.06 -0.92 -2.77
C GLU A 170 0.54 -0.55 -4.17
N HIS A 171 -0.34 0.45 -4.27
CA HIS A 171 -0.89 0.88 -5.55
C HIS A 171 0.05 1.77 -6.38
N ILE A 172 1.09 2.33 -5.76
CA ILE A 172 2.07 3.20 -6.41
C ILE A 172 3.31 2.40 -6.83
N ILE A 173 3.84 1.60 -5.91
CA ILE A 173 5.09 0.84 -6.07
C ILE A 173 4.83 -0.53 -6.70
N CYS A 174 3.70 -1.17 -6.36
CA CYS A 174 3.31 -2.50 -6.83
C CYS A 174 1.96 -2.46 -7.58
N PRO A 175 1.81 -1.60 -8.62
CA PRO A 175 0.56 -1.53 -9.35
C PRO A 175 0.22 -2.94 -9.90
N PRO A 176 -1.04 -3.39 -9.79
CA PRO A 176 -1.43 -4.68 -10.36
C PRO A 176 -1.04 -4.70 -11.84
N GLU A 177 -0.45 -5.81 -12.29
CA GLU A 177 -0.10 -5.96 -13.69
C GLU A 177 -1.34 -5.81 -14.55
N GLU A 178 -1.25 -4.95 -15.57
CA GLU A 178 -2.25 -4.81 -16.62
C GLU A 178 -2.24 -6.04 -17.52
N GLY A 179 -2.68 -7.17 -16.98
CA GLY A 179 -3.01 -8.35 -17.77
C GLY A 179 -4.16 -8.04 -18.73
N MET A 180 -4.34 -8.89 -19.75
CA MET A 180 -5.44 -8.79 -20.71
C MET A 180 -6.82 -8.70 -20.02
N LEU A 181 -6.96 -9.31 -18.83
CA LEU A 181 -8.15 -9.22 -17.97
C LEU A 181 -8.35 -7.86 -17.30
N ALA A 182 -7.29 -7.13 -16.97
CA ALA A 182 -7.38 -5.77 -16.42
C ALA A 182 -7.86 -4.77 -17.50
N LYS A 183 -7.41 -4.94 -18.75
CA LYS A 183 -7.91 -4.17 -19.91
C LYS A 183 -9.38 -4.48 -20.21
N ILE A 184 -9.78 -5.75 -20.11
CA ILE A 184 -11.20 -6.14 -20.22
C ILE A 184 -12.00 -5.55 -19.07
N TYR A 185 -11.48 -5.55 -17.84
CA TYR A 185 -12.13 -4.94 -16.68
C TYR A 185 -12.29 -3.43 -16.83
N GLU A 186 -11.27 -2.72 -17.30
CA GLU A 186 -11.34 -1.28 -17.55
C GLU A 186 -12.34 -0.94 -18.66
N THR A 187 -12.35 -1.73 -19.74
CA THR A 187 -13.31 -1.58 -20.84
C THR A 187 -14.74 -1.86 -20.39
N VAL A 188 -14.97 -2.91 -19.58
CA VAL A 188 -16.31 -3.28 -19.07
C VAL A 188 -16.76 -2.33 -17.95
N SER A 189 -15.87 -1.95 -17.03
CA SER A 189 -16.14 -0.99 -15.95
C SER A 189 -16.50 0.39 -16.50
N ASN A 190 -15.78 0.88 -17.52
CA ASN A 190 -16.04 2.20 -18.10
C ASN A 190 -17.31 2.24 -18.96
N THR A 191 -17.80 1.09 -19.42
CA THR A 191 -19.00 1.00 -20.28
C THR A 191 -20.28 0.74 -19.47
N ILE A 192 -20.17 0.24 -18.24
CA ILE A 192 -21.31 -0.39 -17.54
C ILE A 192 -21.43 0.00 -16.04
N SER A 193 -20.32 0.32 -15.36
CA SER A 193 -20.36 0.86 -13.99
C SER A 193 -20.37 2.38 -14.03
N HIS A 194 -21.18 3.03 -13.19
CA HIS A 194 -21.14 4.50 -13.04
C HIS A 194 -19.83 5.00 -12.40
N SER A 195 -18.99 4.10 -11.89
CA SER A 195 -17.67 4.45 -11.36
C SER A 195 -16.54 3.59 -11.95
N THR A 196 -15.49 4.26 -12.38
CA THR A 196 -14.24 3.65 -12.87
C THR A 196 -13.44 2.98 -11.74
N ALA A 197 -12.53 2.07 -12.06
CA ALA A 197 -11.62 1.45 -11.08
C ALA A 197 -10.82 2.50 -10.28
N ILE A 198 -10.48 3.62 -10.94
CA ILE A 198 -9.80 4.78 -10.35
C ILE A 198 -10.70 5.47 -9.32
N GLU A 199 -11.98 5.68 -9.64
CA GLU A 199 -12.94 6.26 -8.69
C GLU A 199 -13.21 5.37 -7.49
N ILE A 200 -13.35 4.06 -7.69
CA ILE A 200 -13.53 3.11 -6.58
C ILE A 200 -12.33 3.16 -5.65
N ARG A 201 -11.13 3.24 -6.22
CA ARG A 201 -9.90 3.40 -5.44
C ARG A 201 -9.90 4.74 -4.67
N ALA A 202 -10.23 5.85 -5.33
CA ALA A 202 -10.29 7.16 -4.68
C ALA A 202 -11.31 7.18 -3.52
N LYS A 203 -12.50 6.58 -3.70
CA LYS A 203 -13.49 6.40 -2.63
C LYS A 203 -12.94 5.61 -1.44
N LYS A 204 -12.14 4.57 -1.69
CA LYS A 204 -11.49 3.77 -0.64
C LYS A 204 -10.40 4.54 0.09
N GLU A 205 -9.60 5.31 -0.63
CA GLU A 205 -8.56 6.19 -0.05
C GLU A 205 -9.20 7.30 0.81
N ASP A 206 -10.30 7.89 0.35
CA ASP A 206 -11.07 8.89 1.11
C ASP A 206 -11.70 8.28 2.37
N CYS A 207 -12.37 7.13 2.24
CA CYS A 207 -12.89 6.35 3.37
C CYS A 207 -11.80 6.06 4.41
N LEU A 208 -10.63 5.57 3.99
CA LEU A 208 -9.51 5.27 4.86
C LEU A 208 -9.07 6.53 5.62
N MET A 209 -8.82 7.64 4.92
CA MET A 209 -8.30 8.85 5.54
C MET A 209 -9.30 9.52 6.47
N LYS A 210 -10.57 9.57 6.07
CA LYS A 210 -11.67 10.09 6.89
C LYS A 210 -11.73 9.42 8.26
N HIS A 211 -11.65 8.08 8.31
CA HIS A 211 -11.69 7.35 9.58
C HIS A 211 -10.39 7.49 10.39
N ILE A 212 -9.23 7.58 9.75
CA ILE A 212 -7.95 7.89 10.43
C ILE A 212 -8.03 9.25 11.12
N LEU A 213 -8.52 10.28 10.43
CA LEU A 213 -8.62 11.63 10.99
C LEU A 213 -9.64 11.71 12.13
N ARG A 214 -10.79 11.05 12.00
CA ARG A 214 -11.77 10.91 13.09
C ARG A 214 -11.19 10.17 14.29
N CYS A 215 -10.43 9.11 14.04
CA CYS A 215 -9.73 8.38 15.10
C CYS A 215 -8.72 9.29 15.80
N LYS A 216 -7.88 10.00 15.05
CA LYS A 216 -6.91 10.97 15.56
C LYS A 216 -7.58 12.02 16.46
N GLU A 217 -8.66 12.63 15.99
CA GLU A 217 -9.42 13.61 16.77
C GLU A 217 -9.92 13.02 18.11
N LYS A 218 -10.52 11.82 18.09
CA LYS A 218 -10.95 11.13 19.31
C LYS A 218 -9.79 10.88 20.28
N LEU A 219 -8.65 10.44 19.74
CA LEU A 219 -7.44 10.15 20.51
C LEU A 219 -6.81 11.40 21.12
N ASP A 220 -6.82 12.52 20.39
CA ASP A 220 -6.31 13.81 20.86
C ASP A 220 -7.22 14.40 21.97
N GLY A 221 -8.52 14.05 21.95
CA GLY A 221 -9.48 14.40 23.00
C GLY A 221 -9.45 13.51 24.25
N LEU A 222 -8.65 12.44 24.27
CA LEU A 222 -8.53 11.57 25.43
C LEU A 222 -7.69 12.21 26.54
N ASP A 223 -8.15 12.04 27.78
CA ASP A 223 -7.40 12.43 28.97
C ASP A 223 -6.26 11.43 29.23
N LYS A 224 -5.03 11.91 29.10
CA LYS A 224 -3.79 11.13 29.22
C LYS A 224 -3.50 10.67 30.65
N GLU A 225 -4.12 11.30 31.65
CA GLU A 225 -3.89 10.98 33.07
C GLU A 225 -4.78 9.84 33.58
N LYS A 226 -5.81 9.45 32.80
CA LYS A 226 -6.70 8.35 33.19
C LYS A 226 -6.01 7.00 33.09
N SER A 227 -6.25 6.14 34.08
CA SER A 227 -5.70 4.79 34.15
C SER A 227 -6.09 3.90 32.96
N ASN A 228 -7.25 4.14 32.35
CA ASN A 228 -7.73 3.42 31.17
C ASN A 228 -7.31 4.05 29.83
N TYR A 229 -6.46 5.07 29.82
CA TYR A 229 -6.05 5.79 28.60
C TYR A 229 -5.54 4.84 27.50
N LYS A 230 -4.62 3.93 27.83
CA LYS A 230 -4.05 2.97 26.85
C LYS A 230 -5.12 2.04 26.26
N GLU A 231 -6.03 1.55 27.09
CA GLU A 231 -7.12 0.67 26.67
C GLU A 231 -8.16 1.39 25.80
N LEU A 232 -8.51 2.63 26.17
CA LEU A 232 -9.40 3.48 25.36
C LEU A 232 -8.78 3.81 24.01
N ARG A 233 -7.47 4.13 23.96
CA ARG A 233 -6.76 4.35 22.68
C ARG A 233 -6.89 3.14 21.76
N LYS A 234 -6.55 1.94 22.28
CA LYS A 234 -6.68 0.69 21.52
C LYS A 234 -8.11 0.50 21.04
N THR A 235 -9.09 0.69 21.92
CA THR A 235 -10.53 0.55 21.59
C THR A 235 -10.94 1.46 20.44
N PHE A 236 -10.61 2.75 20.49
CA PHE A 236 -10.95 3.71 19.44
C PHE A 236 -10.26 3.42 18.10
N VAL A 237 -9.06 2.87 18.13
CA VAL A 237 -8.38 2.43 16.90
C VAL A 237 -9.07 1.20 16.31
N LEU A 238 -9.44 0.21 17.12
CA LEU A 238 -10.18 -0.96 16.65
C LEU A 238 -11.54 -0.58 16.07
N GLU A 239 -12.28 0.33 16.73
CA GLU A 239 -13.53 0.88 16.20
C GLU A 239 -13.33 1.58 14.85
N ALA A 240 -12.23 2.32 14.68
CA ALA A 240 -11.91 2.98 13.42
C ALA A 240 -11.64 1.95 12.31
N ILE A 241 -10.92 0.88 12.62
CA ILE A 241 -10.68 -0.21 11.65
C ILE A 241 -12.00 -0.87 11.24
N ASP A 242 -12.87 -1.20 12.20
CA ASP A 242 -14.19 -1.78 11.92
C ASP A 242 -15.05 -0.85 11.05
N ALA A 243 -14.99 0.46 11.29
CA ALA A 243 -15.68 1.46 10.50
C ALA A 243 -15.13 1.52 9.05
N ILE A 244 -13.81 1.49 8.86
CA ILE A 244 -13.17 1.42 7.54
C ILE A 244 -13.61 0.16 6.80
N GLN A 245 -13.61 -0.98 7.47
CA GLN A 245 -14.01 -2.25 6.84
C GLN A 245 -15.48 -2.24 6.41
N ARG A 246 -16.36 -1.67 7.24
CA ARG A 246 -17.79 -1.54 6.95
C ARG A 246 -18.06 -0.61 5.76
N GLU A 247 -17.47 0.57 5.74
CA GLU A 247 -17.65 1.54 4.64
C GLU A 247 -16.99 1.04 3.34
N ASN A 248 -15.83 0.39 3.42
CA ASN A 248 -15.22 -0.29 2.27
C ASN A 248 -16.12 -1.41 1.70
N ALA A 249 -16.82 -2.16 2.55
CA ALA A 249 -17.80 -3.14 2.08
C ALA A 249 -18.96 -2.46 1.33
N GLY A 250 -19.47 -1.33 1.85
CA GLY A 250 -20.47 -0.50 1.18
C GLY A 250 -20.00 -0.01 -0.20
N ILE A 251 -18.78 0.55 -0.29
CA ILE A 251 -18.18 1.00 -1.56
C ILE A 251 -18.11 -0.16 -2.58
N CYS A 252 -17.76 -1.36 -2.13
CA CYS A 252 -17.69 -2.53 -3.02
C CYS A 252 -19.09 -3.01 -3.47
N GLU A 253 -20.10 -2.90 -2.61
CA GLU A 253 -21.47 -3.29 -2.92
C GLU A 253 -22.16 -2.31 -3.89
N GLU A 254 -21.89 -1.01 -3.75
CA GLU A 254 -22.33 0.03 -4.68
C GLU A 254 -21.65 -0.08 -6.05
N SER A 255 -20.49 -0.75 -6.10
CA SER A 255 -19.67 -0.91 -7.30
C SER A 255 -19.85 -2.27 -8.01
N LYS A 256 -20.93 -3.01 -7.73
CA LYS A 256 -21.17 -4.34 -8.32
C LYS A 256 -21.23 -4.28 -9.86
N PRO A 257 -20.52 -5.16 -10.59
CA PRO A 257 -20.73 -5.32 -12.03
C PRO A 257 -22.09 -5.98 -12.30
N ILE A 258 -22.76 -5.55 -13.37
CA ILE A 258 -24.04 -6.09 -13.83
C ILE A 258 -23.89 -7.59 -14.19
N ASP A 259 -24.86 -8.41 -13.81
CA ASP A 259 -24.89 -9.88 -14.00
C ASP A 259 -24.83 -10.37 -15.47
N SER A 260 -24.87 -9.47 -16.44
CA SER A 260 -24.82 -9.81 -17.86
C SER A 260 -24.14 -8.73 -18.69
N ILE A 261 -23.17 -9.12 -19.53
CA ILE A 261 -22.57 -8.24 -20.53
C ILE A 261 -23.31 -8.47 -21.86
N PRO A 262 -23.92 -7.43 -22.45
CA PRO A 262 -24.42 -7.52 -23.82
C PRO A 262 -23.22 -7.55 -24.78
N VAL A 263 -22.98 -8.69 -25.42
CA VAL A 263 -21.99 -8.82 -26.48
C VAL A 263 -22.74 -8.73 -27.81
N GLN A 264 -22.45 -7.71 -28.62
CA GLN A 264 -22.88 -7.68 -30.02
C GLN A 264 -22.12 -8.79 -30.76
N VAL A 265 -22.82 -9.84 -31.16
CA VAL A 265 -22.23 -10.96 -31.91
C VAL A 265 -22.25 -10.67 -33.41
N THR A 266 -23.18 -9.81 -33.87
CA THR A 266 -23.26 -9.25 -35.25
C THR A 266 -24.07 -7.94 -35.26
N LEU A 267 -24.11 -7.23 -36.42
CA LEU A 267 -24.74 -5.90 -36.64
C LEU A 267 -26.22 -5.76 -36.21
N ILE A 268 -26.93 -6.86 -35.93
CA ILE A 268 -28.35 -6.88 -35.55
C ILE A 268 -28.64 -7.83 -34.36
N ALA A 269 -27.62 -8.45 -33.73
CA ALA A 269 -27.84 -9.42 -32.66
C ALA A 269 -26.93 -9.17 -31.45
N VAL A 270 -27.58 -8.96 -30.29
CA VAL A 270 -26.92 -8.82 -28.98
C VAL A 270 -27.12 -10.12 -28.20
N ALA A 271 -26.07 -10.89 -27.99
CA ALA A 271 -26.09 -12.01 -27.05
C ALA A 271 -25.79 -11.50 -25.64
N ARG A 272 -26.66 -11.82 -24.68
CA ARG A 272 -26.37 -11.57 -23.26
C ARG A 272 -25.56 -12.74 -22.73
N VAL A 273 -24.25 -12.57 -22.65
CA VAL A 273 -23.36 -13.57 -22.05
C VAL A 273 -23.38 -13.33 -20.54
N LYS A 274 -23.63 -14.39 -19.75
CA LYS A 274 -23.45 -14.34 -18.30
C LYS A 274 -22.00 -13.94 -18.04
N ALA A 275 -21.80 -12.76 -17.47
CA ALA A 275 -20.48 -12.33 -17.07
C ALA A 275 -19.99 -13.28 -15.97
N PRO A 276 -18.72 -13.70 -15.96
CA PRO A 276 -18.17 -14.35 -14.78
C PRO A 276 -18.41 -13.40 -13.61
N THR A 277 -19.04 -13.91 -12.56
CA THR A 277 -19.42 -13.15 -11.36
C THR A 277 -18.17 -12.80 -10.58
N ILE A 278 -17.36 -11.88 -11.10
CA ILE A 278 -16.16 -11.39 -10.44
C ILE A 278 -16.67 -10.30 -9.50
N LYS A 279 -17.05 -10.72 -8.28
CA LYS A 279 -17.31 -9.78 -7.18
C LYS A 279 -16.10 -8.86 -7.08
N PRO A 280 -16.25 -7.53 -7.02
CA PRO A 280 -15.15 -6.67 -6.62
C PRO A 280 -14.72 -7.21 -5.26
N SER A 281 -13.53 -7.78 -5.19
CA SER A 281 -13.05 -8.35 -3.94
C SER A 281 -13.14 -7.25 -2.90
N ARG A 282 -13.51 -7.60 -1.65
CA ARG A 282 -13.43 -6.67 -0.51
C ARG A 282 -12.07 -5.94 -0.47
N GLY A 283 -11.06 -6.49 -1.15
CA GLY A 283 -10.01 -5.72 -1.82
C GLY A 283 -8.77 -5.61 -0.98
N ARG A 284 -7.75 -4.93 -1.51
CA ARG A 284 -6.48 -4.67 -0.82
C ARG A 284 -6.68 -3.88 0.48
N LEU A 285 -7.66 -2.97 0.54
CA LEU A 285 -7.98 -2.23 1.76
C LEU A 285 -8.46 -3.13 2.89
N LYS A 286 -9.32 -4.13 2.61
CA LYS A 286 -9.73 -5.08 3.64
C LYS A 286 -8.53 -5.86 4.18
N VAL A 287 -7.67 -6.35 3.29
CA VAL A 287 -6.47 -7.10 3.69
C VAL A 287 -5.56 -6.24 4.58
N ALA A 288 -5.33 -4.98 4.21
CA ALA A 288 -4.55 -4.06 5.03
C ALA A 288 -5.16 -3.85 6.43
N MET A 289 -6.49 -3.72 6.51
CA MET A 289 -7.18 -3.56 7.79
C MET A 289 -7.20 -4.84 8.63
N ASP A 290 -7.36 -6.01 8.02
CA ASP A 290 -7.26 -7.30 8.70
C ASP A 290 -5.86 -7.49 9.32
N ASN A 291 -4.80 -7.17 8.54
CA ASN A 291 -3.42 -7.22 9.02
C ASN A 291 -3.18 -6.21 10.16
N ALA A 292 -3.77 -5.02 10.09
CA ALA A 292 -3.69 -4.03 11.17
C ALA A 292 -4.34 -4.56 12.46
N LEU A 293 -5.51 -5.19 12.37
CA LEU A 293 -6.19 -5.79 13.52
C LEU A 293 -5.34 -6.89 14.16
N GLU A 294 -4.74 -7.75 13.33
CA GLU A 294 -3.89 -8.84 13.81
C GLU A 294 -2.66 -8.31 14.54
N GLU A 295 -1.94 -7.36 13.93
CA GLU A 295 -0.72 -6.79 14.53
C GLU A 295 -1.01 -6.00 15.82
N ILE A 296 -2.11 -5.23 15.87
CA ILE A 296 -2.51 -4.51 17.10
C ILE A 296 -2.87 -5.49 18.22
N LYS A 297 -3.50 -6.62 17.91
CA LYS A 297 -3.82 -7.64 18.91
C LYS A 297 -2.56 -8.30 19.46
N GLU A 298 -1.59 -8.57 18.60
CA GLU A 298 -0.33 -9.20 18.98
C GLU A 298 0.56 -8.27 19.83
N ARG A 299 0.72 -7.01 19.41
CA ARG A 299 1.69 -6.09 20.00
C ARG A 299 1.14 -5.22 21.13
N CYS A 300 -0.17 -5.08 21.22
CA CYS A 300 -0.82 -4.27 22.25
C CYS A 300 -1.80 -5.13 23.06
N PRO A 301 -1.35 -6.18 23.79
CA PRO A 301 -2.24 -7.07 24.52
C PRO A 301 -3.08 -6.30 25.55
N SER A 302 -4.32 -6.75 25.76
CA SER A 302 -5.16 -6.17 26.82
C SER A 302 -4.65 -6.58 28.20
N VAL A 303 -4.97 -5.80 29.23
CA VAL A 303 -4.60 -6.10 30.64
C VAL A 303 -5.08 -7.50 31.07
N SER A 304 -6.21 -7.97 30.51
CA SER A 304 -6.75 -9.31 30.77
C SER A 304 -6.00 -10.45 30.06
N GLU A 305 -5.28 -10.16 28.97
CA GLU A 305 -4.45 -11.11 28.23
C GLU A 305 -3.03 -11.17 28.81
N GLU A 306 -2.49 -10.05 29.26
CA GLU A 306 -1.21 -9.99 29.98
C GLU A 306 -1.25 -10.81 31.27
N ALA A 307 -2.34 -10.69 32.04
CA ALA A 307 -2.57 -11.47 33.27
C ALA A 307 -2.67 -12.98 33.02
N LYS A 308 -3.16 -13.41 31.84
CA LYS A 308 -3.21 -14.83 31.47
C LYS A 308 -1.85 -15.34 31.02
N SER A 309 -1.08 -14.55 30.28
CA SER A 309 0.26 -14.95 29.82
C SER A 309 1.26 -15.11 30.98
N SER A 310 1.14 -14.26 32.01
CA SER A 310 1.99 -14.26 33.21
C SER A 310 1.64 -15.34 34.24
N LEU A 311 0.49 -16.02 34.09
CA LEU A 311 0.09 -17.18 34.88
C LEU A 311 0.51 -18.53 34.25
N THR A 312 1.14 -18.50 33.07
CA THR A 312 1.61 -19.68 32.31
C THR A 312 3.13 -19.89 32.34
N VAL A 313 3.86 -19.17 33.20
CA VAL A 313 5.30 -19.36 33.44
C VAL A 313 5.53 -20.13 34.74
#